data_AF-A0A3D4RTG8-F1
#
_entry.id   AF-A0A3D4RTG8-F1
#
_cell.length_a   1.000
_cell.length_b   1.000
_cell.length_c   1.000
_cell.angle_alpha   90.00
_cell.angle_beta   90.00
_cell.angle_gamma   90.00
#
_symmetry.space_group_name_H-M   'P 1'
#
loop_
_entity.id
_entity.type
_entity.pdbx_description
1 polymer ?
#
loop_
_entity_poly.entity_id
_entity_poly.type
_entity_poly.pdbx_seq_one_letter_code
_entity_poly.pdbx_strand_id
1 'polypeptide(L)' 'MTIDELIPSITRLSHAEKIRLVQVVLEQLAEEDAASEALAPGSKEPFDPKRFFGAARHSRQEVDAYLDSAREGWNE' A
#
# COMPACT_ATOMS: atom_id res chain seq x y z
N MET A 1 27.15 0.49 1.96
CA MET A 1 27.23 1.90 1.57
C MET A 1 26.35 2.70 2.50
N THR A 2 26.91 3.72 3.15
CA THR A 2 26.15 4.64 4.00
C THR A 2 25.73 5.88 3.20
N ILE A 3 24.72 6.62 3.68
CA ILE A 3 24.28 7.87 3.05
C ILE A 3 25.44 8.86 2.93
N ASP A 4 26.32 8.91 3.94
CA ASP A 4 27.47 9.81 3.98
C ASP A 4 28.48 9.54 2.86
N GLU A 5 28.56 8.31 2.36
CA GLU A 5 29.41 7.93 1.22
C GLU A 5 28.79 8.36 -0.13
N LEU A 6 27.47 8.59 -0.20
CA LEU A 6 26.75 8.99 -1.41
C LEU A 6 26.65 10.51 -1.60
N ILE A 7 26.64 11.29 -0.51
CA ILE A 7 26.52 12.76 -0.56
C ILE A 7 27.58 13.42 -1.46
N PRO A 8 28.87 13.04 -1.41
CA PRO A 8 29.90 13.61 -2.30
C PRO A 8 29.63 13.35 -3.79
N SER A 9 28.97 12.25 -4.13
CA SER A 9 28.60 11.91 -5.51
C SER A 9 27.38 12.69 -5.98
N ILE A 10 26.41 12.91 -5.09
CA ILE A 10 25.18 13.68 -5.38
C ILE A 10 25.48 15.18 -5.51
N THR A 11 26.38 15.72 -4.68
CA THR A 11 26.72 17.16 -4.71
C THR A 11 27.32 17.60 -6.04
N ARG A 12 28.05 16.71 -6.74
CA ARG A 12 28.65 16.93 -8.06
C ARG A 12 27.67 16.96 -9.22
N LEU A 13 26.45 16.45 -9.01
CA LEU A 13 25.40 16.48 -10.03
C LEU A 13 24.90 17.90 -10.28
N SER A 14 24.54 18.18 -11.52
CA SER A 14 23.78 19.38 -11.88
C SER A 14 22.41 19.39 -11.21
N HIS A 15 21.77 20.56 -11.15
CA HIS A 15 20.42 20.69 -10.59
C HIS A 15 19.41 19.78 -11.30
N ALA A 16 19.51 19.65 -12.63
CA ALA A 16 18.63 18.79 -13.41
C ALA A 16 18.81 17.31 -13.07
N GLU A 17 20.05 16.85 -12.88
CA GLU A 17 20.35 15.48 -12.51
C GLU A 17 19.90 15.15 -11.08
N LYS A 18 20.03 16.11 -10.15
CA LYS A 18 19.47 15.97 -8.79
C LYS A 18 17.96 15.80 -8.81
N ILE A 19 17.26 16.60 -9.64
CA ILE A 19 15.81 16.49 -9.79
C ILE A 19 15.42 15.13 -10.36
N ARG A 20 16.12 14.65 -11.40
CA ARG A 20 15.87 13.32 -11.97
C ARG A 20 16.11 12.20 -10.96
N LEU A 21 17.17 12.30 -10.16
CA LEU A 21 17.46 11.32 -9.11
C LEU A 21 16.32 11.25 -8.09
N VAL A 22 15.83 12.41 -7.63
CA VAL A 22 14.67 12.46 -6.71
C VAL A 22 13.42 11.84 -7.35
N GLN A 23 13.15 12.12 -8.62
CA GLN A 23 12.02 11.53 -9.33
C GLN A 23 12.10 10.00 -9.38
N VAL A 24 13.26 9.45 -9.73
CA VAL A 24 13.47 8.00 -9.78
C VAL A 24 13.31 7.37 -8.39
N VAL A 25 13.85 8.00 -7.34
CA VAL A 25 13.71 7.48 -5.97
C VAL A 25 12.23 7.48 -5.53
N LEU A 26 11.48 8.53 -5.85
CA LEU A 26 10.05 8.59 -5.53
C LEU A 26 9.24 7.56 -6.30
N GLU A 27 9.58 7.31 -7.57
CA GLU A 27 8.95 6.27 -8.39
C GLU A 27 9.23 4.87 -7.82
N GLN A 28 10.47 4.60 -7.43
CA GLN A 28 10.85 3.34 -6.78
C GLN A 28 10.12 3.12 -5.46
N LEU A 29 9.98 4.16 -4.61
CA LEU A 29 9.23 4.06 -3.36
C LEU A 29 7.74 3.77 -3.62
N ALA A 30 7.14 4.40 -4.63
CA ALA A 30 5.75 4.14 -5.01
C ALA A 30 5.56 2.70 -5.52
N GLU A 31 6.52 2.16 -6.27
CA GLU A 31 6.52 0.76 -6.71
C GLU A 31 6.70 -0.22 -5.54
N GLU A 32 7.57 0.09 -4.58
CA GLU A 32 7.77 -0.73 -3.37
C GLU A 32 6.53 -0.74 -2.47
N ASP A 33 5.84 0.38 -2.31
CA ASP A 33 4.58 0.47 -1.58
C ASP A 33 3.49 -0.36 -2.29
N ALA A 34 3.37 -0.23 -3.62
CA ALA A 34 2.42 -1.03 -4.40
C ALA A 34 2.74 -2.54 -4.37
N ALA A 35 4.02 -2.90 -4.38
CA ALA A 35 4.46 -4.29 -4.23
C ALA A 35 4.22 -4.83 -2.81
N SER A 36 4.35 -3.98 -1.80
CA SER A 36 4.05 -4.31 -0.40
C SER A 36 2.54 -4.48 -0.18
N GLU A 37 1.70 -3.70 -0.86
CA GLU A 37 0.25 -3.89 -0.89
C GLU A 37 -0.16 -5.17 -1.63
N ALA A 38 0.51 -5.50 -2.74
CA ALA A 38 0.26 -6.74 -3.48
C ALA A 38 0.71 -8.01 -2.73
N LEU A 39 1.70 -7.88 -1.83
CA LEU A 39 2.21 -8.95 -0.98
C LEU A 39 1.50 -9.04 0.37
N ALA A 40 0.59 -8.11 0.72
CA ALA A 40 -0.31 -8.33 1.83
C ALA A 40 -1.18 -9.53 1.44
N PRO A 41 -0.98 -10.72 2.05
CA PRO A 41 -1.89 -11.81 1.79
C PRO A 41 -3.25 -11.27 2.19
N GLY A 42 -4.21 -11.23 1.25
CA GLY A 42 -5.60 -10.94 1.54
C GLY A 42 -5.91 -11.67 2.84
N SER A 43 -6.12 -10.88 3.89
CA SER A 43 -6.00 -11.38 5.24
C SER A 43 -6.94 -12.57 5.35
N LYS A 44 -6.40 -13.78 5.57
CA LYS A 44 -7.19 -14.98 5.89
C LYS A 44 -8.00 -14.81 7.19
N GLU A 45 -7.95 -13.63 7.79
CA GLU A 45 -8.76 -13.23 8.91
C GLU A 45 -10.18 -12.99 8.38
N PRO A 46 -11.19 -13.69 8.94
CA PRO A 46 -12.58 -13.48 8.55
C PRO A 46 -12.96 -12.01 8.72
N PHE A 47 -13.74 -11.48 7.76
CA PHE A 47 -14.20 -10.10 7.78
C PHE A 47 -14.88 -9.77 9.13
N ASP A 48 -14.30 -8.84 9.89
CA ASP A 48 -14.88 -8.35 11.14
C ASP A 48 -15.51 -6.96 10.92
N PRO A 49 -16.85 -6.87 10.83
CA PRO A 49 -17.55 -5.60 10.60
C PRO A 49 -17.34 -4.58 11.72
N LYS A 50 -17.03 -5.00 12.96
CA LYS A 50 -16.78 -4.08 14.08
C LYS A 50 -15.42 -3.40 13.99
N ARG A 51 -14.50 -3.98 13.21
CA ARG A 51 -13.13 -3.48 13.00
C ARG A 51 -12.94 -2.93 11.59
N PHE A 52 -13.96 -3.04 10.73
CA PHE A 52 -13.97 -2.48 9.40
C PHE A 52 -14.32 -0.99 9.43
N PHE A 53 -13.30 -0.13 9.38
CA PHE A 53 -13.44 1.34 9.31
C PHE A 53 -13.40 1.87 7.87
N GLY A 54 -13.74 1.05 6.87
CA GLY A 54 -13.64 1.43 5.45
C GLY A 54 -12.21 1.45 4.90
N ALA A 55 -11.24 0.90 5.62
CA ALA A 55 -9.86 0.79 5.15
C ALA A 55 -9.75 -0.27 4.05
N ALA A 56 -8.92 -0.01 3.03
CA ALA A 56 -8.69 -0.84 1.83
C ALA A 56 -8.14 -2.26 2.08
N ARG A 57 -8.16 -2.75 3.33
CA ARG A 57 -7.62 -4.06 3.73
C ARG A 57 -8.52 -5.22 3.33
N HIS A 58 -9.79 -4.96 3.03
CA HIS A 58 -10.74 -5.96 2.55
C HIS A 58 -11.35 -5.50 1.22
N SER A 59 -11.49 -6.45 0.30
CA SER A 59 -12.11 -6.19 -0.99
C SER A 59 -13.60 -5.89 -0.83
N ARG A 60 -14.15 -5.09 -1.74
CA ARG A 60 -15.59 -4.81 -1.76
C ARG A 60 -16.44 -6.08 -1.85
N GLN A 61 -15.95 -7.11 -2.55
CA GLN A 61 -16.62 -8.40 -2.68
C GLN A 61 -16.78 -9.13 -1.33
N GLU A 62 -15.78 -9.06 -0.46
CA GLU A 62 -15.84 -9.67 0.88
C GLU A 62 -16.87 -8.95 1.78
N VAL A 63 -16.96 -7.62 1.65
CA VAL A 63 -17.95 -6.81 2.37
C VAL A 63 -19.37 -7.14 1.89
N ASP A 64 -19.57 -7.19 0.57
CA ASP A 64 -20.88 -7.47 -0.03
C ASP A 64 -21.36 -8.89 0.36
N ALA A 65 -20.46 -9.89 0.34
CA ALA A 65 -20.78 -11.26 0.76
C ALA A 65 -21.18 -11.37 2.25
N TYR A 66 -20.52 -10.60 3.13
CA TYR A 66 -20.92 -10.53 4.54
C TYR A 66 -22.32 -9.92 4.69
N LEU A 67 -22.62 -8.82 3.97
CA LEU A 67 -23.92 -8.16 4.05
C LEU A 67 -25.06 -9.06 3.58
N ASP A 68 -24.84 -9.84 2.51
CA ASP A 68 -25.83 -10.79 2.00
C ASP A 68 -26.10 -11.92 3.01
N SER A 69 -25.05 -12.52 3.59
CA SER A 69 -25.22 -13.58 4.60
C SER A 69 -25.83 -13.07 5.92
N ALA A 70 -25.50 -11.86 6.36
CA ALA A 70 -26.09 -11.25 7.55
C ALA A 70 -27.58 -10.93 7.37
N ARG A 71 -28.02 -10.70 6.12
CA ARG A 71 -29.41 -10.38 5.79
C ARG A 71 -30.32 -11.61 5.86
N GLU A 72 -29.80 -12.81 5.64
CA GLU A 72 -30.58 -14.05 5.76
C GLU A 72 -31.06 -14.30 7.20
N GLY A 73 -30.29 -13.90 8.21
CA GLY A 73 -30.67 -14.05 9.63
C GLY A 73 -31.68 -13.02 10.16
N TRP A 74 -32.16 -12.09 9.34
CA TRP A 74 -33.13 -11.04 9.75
C TRP A 74 -34.58 -11.36 9.35
N ASN A 75 -34.80 -12.45 8.61
CA ASN A 75 -36.12 -12.87 8.12
C ASN A 75 -36.72 -14.08 8.87
N GLU A 76 -36.15 -14.47 10.01
CA GLU A 76 -36.76 -15.41 10.97
C GLU A 76 -37.39 -14.69 12.16
#